data_AF-X1T6F2-F1
#
_entry.id   AF-X1T6F2-F1
#
_cell.length_a   1.000
_cell.length_b   1.000
_cell.length_c   1.000
_cell.angle_alpha   90.00
_cell.angle_beta   90.00
_cell.angle_gamma   90.00
#
_symmetry.space_group_name_H-M   'P 1'
#
loop_
_entity.id
_entity.type
_entity.pdbx_description
1 polymer ?
#
loop_
_entity_poly.entity_id
_entity_poly.type
_entity_poly.pdbx_seq_one_letter_code
_entity_poly.pdbx_strand_id
1 'polypeptide(L)'
;LNLNEGMLFIFRDKVLTPFWMKGVTFPLDIIWIADGRIVGIVERAEPEIGITTDELTLYFPPRPVDQVLEISAGRARLLNAHVGDQVIIKPIVPKGLY
;
A
#
# COMPACT_ATOMS: atom_id res chain seq x y z
N LEU A 1 2.13 8.96 -9.17
CA LEU A 1 0.79 8.35 -9.08
C LEU A 1 -0.26 9.45 -9.15
N ASN A 2 -1.29 9.29 -9.98
CA ASN A 2 -2.44 10.19 -9.99
C ASN A 2 -3.38 9.88 -8.82
N LEU A 3 -4.40 10.73 -8.60
CA LEU A 3 -5.30 10.65 -7.44
C LEU A 3 -6.07 9.30 -7.30
N ASN A 4 -6.31 8.64 -8.43
CA ASN A 4 -7.08 7.39 -8.51
C ASN A 4 -6.23 6.23 -9.05
N GLU A 5 -4.92 6.29 -8.83
CA GLU A 5 -3.96 5.25 -9.19
C GLU A 5 -3.25 4.73 -7.95
N GLY A 6 -2.74 3.52 -8.06
CA GLY A 6 -1.95 2.88 -7.01
C GLY A 6 -1.28 1.63 -7.54
N MET A 7 -0.48 1.01 -6.69
CA MET A 7 0.13 -0.28 -6.96
C MET A 7 -0.35 -1.28 -5.92
N LEU A 8 -0.91 -2.40 -6.40
CA LEU A 8 -1.37 -3.50 -5.55
C LEU A 8 -0.37 -4.65 -5.63
N PHE A 9 0.21 -5.00 -4.49
CA PHE A 9 1.02 -6.19 -4.32
C PHE A 9 0.14 -7.31 -3.77
N ILE A 10 0.18 -8.47 -4.43
CA ILE A 10 -0.61 -9.66 -4.04
C ILE A 10 0.38 -10.77 -3.71
N PHE A 11 0.24 -11.34 -2.51
CA PHE A 11 1.05 -12.46 -2.05
C PHE A 11 0.22 -13.75 -2.08
N ARG A 12 0.88 -14.88 -2.39
CA ARG A 12 0.24 -16.20 -2.37
C ARG A 12 -0.13 -16.63 -0.95
N ASP A 13 0.75 -16.36 -0.01
CA ASP A 13 0.62 -16.69 1.41
C ASP A 13 0.64 -15.40 2.23
N LYS A 14 0.05 -15.42 3.43
CA LYS A 14 0.13 -14.27 4.35
C LYS A 14 1.54 -14.11 4.89
N VAL A 15 2.11 -12.93 4.74
CA VAL A 15 3.51 -12.64 5.08
C VAL A 15 3.65 -11.42 5.98
N LEU A 16 4.72 -11.39 6.78
CA LEU A 16 5.18 -10.22 7.54
C LEU A 16 6.31 -9.53 6.79
N THR A 17 6.02 -9.07 5.57
CA THR A 17 7.03 -8.42 4.73
C THR A 17 7.05 -6.91 5.00
N PRO A 18 8.19 -6.33 5.43
CA PRO A 18 8.32 -4.89 5.54
C PRO A 18 8.38 -4.24 4.16
N PHE A 19 7.93 -2.99 4.10
CA PHE A 19 8.10 -2.10 2.96
C PHE A 19 9.10 -1.00 3.31
N TRP A 20 9.66 -0.37 2.29
CA TRP A 20 10.65 0.70 2.41
C TRP A 20 10.47 1.69 1.27
N MET A 21 11.15 2.83 1.35
CA MET A 21 11.08 3.88 0.31
C MET A 21 12.32 3.87 -0.61
N LYS A 22 13.04 2.74 -0.70
CA LYS A 22 14.25 2.62 -1.54
C LYS A 22 13.94 2.93 -3.01
N GLY A 23 14.54 4.00 -3.53
CA GLY A 23 14.39 4.39 -4.94
C GLY A 23 13.05 5.04 -5.29
N VAL A 24 12.15 5.24 -4.32
CA VAL A 24 10.92 5.99 -4.51
C VAL A 24 11.24 7.48 -4.38
N THR A 25 10.69 8.32 -5.26
CA THR A 25 11.02 9.76 -5.36
C THR A 25 9.90 10.70 -4.91
N PHE A 26 8.77 10.15 -4.45
CA PHE A 26 7.62 10.90 -3.95
C PHE A 26 6.95 10.14 -2.79
N PRO A 27 6.26 10.83 -1.87
CA PRO A 27 5.69 10.19 -0.71
C PRO A 27 4.47 9.32 -1.06
N LEU A 28 4.27 8.27 -0.28
CA LEU A 28 3.20 7.28 -0.46
C LEU A 28 2.43 7.07 0.84
N ASP A 29 1.16 6.65 0.72
CA ASP A 29 0.51 5.92 1.79
C ASP A 29 0.67 4.43 1.53
N ILE A 30 1.02 3.66 2.57
CA ILE A 30 1.16 2.20 2.53
C ILE A 30 0.00 1.59 3.32
N ILE A 31 -0.82 0.78 2.66
CA ILE A 31 -2.01 0.16 3.25
C ILE A 31 -1.82 -1.35 3.24
N TRP A 32 -1.77 -1.96 4.42
CA TRP A 32 -1.72 -3.42 4.55
C TRP A 32 -3.12 -4.00 4.67
N ILE A 33 -3.36 -5.09 3.95
CA ILE A 33 -4.67 -5.73 3.83
C ILE A 33 -4.51 -7.22 4.15
N ALA A 34 -5.38 -7.72 5.03
CA ALA A 34 -5.50 -9.15 5.31
C ALA A 34 -6.95 -9.59 5.10
N ASP A 35 -7.17 -10.61 4.27
CA ASP A 35 -8.50 -11.17 3.98
C ASP A 35 -9.50 -10.11 3.49
N GLY A 36 -9.03 -9.18 2.66
CA GLY A 36 -9.85 -8.08 2.14
C GLY A 36 -10.26 -7.03 3.18
N ARG A 37 -9.53 -6.92 4.30
CA ARG A 37 -9.70 -5.82 5.28
C ARG A 37 -8.40 -5.08 5.53
N ILE A 38 -8.48 -3.76 5.69
CA ILE A 38 -7.34 -2.95 6.11
C ILE A 38 -6.93 -3.37 7.52
N VAL A 39 -5.65 -3.64 7.72
CA VAL A 39 -5.09 -4.01 9.04
C VAL A 39 -4.10 -3.00 9.56
N GLY A 40 -3.53 -2.16 8.69
CA GLY A 40 -2.64 -1.08 9.06
C GLY A 40 -2.51 -0.08 7.93
N ILE A 41 -2.22 1.17 8.29
CA ILE A 41 -1.98 2.27 7.37
C ILE A 41 -0.76 3.02 7.88
N VAL A 42 0.21 3.25 6.99
CA VAL A 42 1.21 4.31 7.15
C VAL A 42 0.84 5.42 6.19
N GLU A 43 0.54 6.59 6.73
CA GLU A 43 0.33 7.79 5.92
C GLU A 43 1.67 8.48 5.67
N ARG A 44 1.85 8.98 4.44
CA ARG A 44 2.99 9.84 4.06
C ARG A 44 4.35 9.25 4.42
N ALA A 45 4.61 8.00 4.05
CA ALA A 45 5.97 7.47 4.00
C ALA A 45 6.79 8.35 3.03
N GLU A 46 7.84 9.01 3.53
CA GLU A 46 8.63 9.98 2.77
C GLU A 46 9.83 9.29 2.06
N PRO A 47 10.26 9.77 0.88
CA PRO A 47 11.49 9.33 0.23
C PRO A 47 12.75 9.54 1.08
N GLU A 48 13.65 8.55 1.06
CA GLU A 48 14.92 8.58 1.80
C GLU A 48 16.11 8.71 0.82
N ILE A 49 16.21 9.85 0.13
CA ILE A 49 17.24 10.09 -0.90
C ILE A 49 18.63 10.22 -0.27
N GLY A 50 19.59 9.45 -0.77
CA GLY A 50 20.98 9.47 -0.30
C GLY A 50 21.24 8.64 0.96
N ILE A 51 20.23 7.95 1.48
CA ILE A 51 20.36 7.02 2.61
C ILE A 51 20.81 5.65 2.09
N THR A 52 21.72 4.99 2.82
CA THR A 52 22.19 3.65 2.46
C THR A 52 21.09 2.61 2.71
N THR A 53 21.16 1.47 2.02
CA THR A 53 20.08 0.47 2.10
C THR A 53 19.89 -0.08 3.52
N ASP A 54 20.97 -0.20 4.28
CA ASP A 54 20.96 -0.77 5.64
C ASP A 54 20.40 0.23 6.69
N GLU A 55 20.28 1.51 6.32
CA GLU A 55 19.78 2.58 7.19
C GLU A 55 18.33 3.00 6.86
N LEU A 56 17.74 2.44 5.79
CA LEU A 56 16.39 2.79 5.37
C LEU A 56 15.34 2.44 6.43
N THR A 57 14.35 3.31 6.54
CA THR A 57 13.18 3.06 7.37
C THR A 57 12.39 1.89 6.80
N LEU A 58 12.15 0.89 7.66
CA LEU A 58 11.31 -0.25 7.36
C LEU A 58 9.93 -0.06 7.99
N TYR A 59 8.89 -0.12 7.17
CA TYR A 59 7.50 -0.05 7.55
C TYR A 59 6.94 -1.47 7.64
N PHE A 60 6.51 -1.87 8.82
CA PHE A 60 6.05 -3.24 9.07
C PHE A 60 4.53 -3.35 9.11
N PRO A 61 3.95 -4.40 8.52
CA PRO A 61 2.54 -4.72 8.77
C PRO A 61 2.34 -5.11 10.24
N PRO A 62 1.18 -4.77 10.84
CA PRO A 62 0.89 -5.13 12.23
C PRO A 62 0.62 -6.63 12.43
N ARG A 63 0.33 -7.36 11.36
CA ARG A 63 0.10 -8.82 11.33
C ARG A 63 0.31 -9.38 9.92
N PRO A 64 0.42 -10.71 9.73
CA PRO A 64 0.58 -11.29 8.40
C PRO A 64 -0.53 -10.85 7.42
N VAL A 65 -0.14 -10.42 6.22
CA VAL A 65 -1.02 -9.84 5.19
C VAL A 65 -0.88 -10.56 3.86
N ASP A 66 -1.97 -10.65 3.10
CA ASP A 66 -1.98 -11.21 1.74
C ASP A 66 -1.86 -10.13 0.66
N GLN A 67 -2.04 -8.86 1.03
CA GLN A 67 -2.05 -7.74 0.09
C GLN A 67 -1.44 -6.47 0.70
N VAL A 68 -0.77 -5.67 -0.14
CA VAL A 68 -0.37 -4.28 0.18
C VAL A 68 -0.81 -3.37 -0.96
N LEU A 69 -1.42 -2.24 -0.62
CA LEU A 69 -1.80 -1.21 -1.56
C LEU A 69 -1.00 0.06 -1.29
N GLU A 70 -0.23 0.49 -2.28
CA GLU A 70 0.45 1.80 -2.30
C GLU A 70 -0.38 2.80 -3.10
N ILE A 71 -0.63 3.97 -2.52
CA ILE A 71 -1.33 5.09 -3.16
C ILE A 71 -0.62 6.40 -2.87
N SER A 72 -0.98 7.47 -3.59
CA SER A 72 -0.44 8.81 -3.35
C SER A 72 -0.60 9.26 -1.88
N ALA A 73 0.43 9.88 -1.32
CA ALA A 73 0.43 10.32 0.07
C ALA A 73 -0.78 11.20 0.47
N GLY A 74 -1.32 10.93 1.66
CA GLY A 74 -2.50 11.58 2.22
C GLY A 74 -3.83 11.15 1.61
N ARG A 75 -3.83 10.23 0.63
CA ARG A 75 -5.04 9.75 -0.02
C ARG A 75 -5.88 8.88 0.90
N ALA A 76 -5.27 8.07 1.77
CA ALA A 76 -5.98 7.25 2.75
C ALA A 76 -6.86 8.12 3.65
N ARG A 77 -6.33 9.25 4.13
CA ARG A 77 -7.08 10.24 4.91
C ARG A 77 -8.20 10.91 4.13
N LEU A 78 -7.94 11.32 2.89
CA LEU A 78 -8.97 11.93 2.03
C LEU A 78 -10.12 10.97 1.71
N LEU A 79 -9.84 9.67 1.64
CA LEU A 79 -10.85 8.62 1.49
C LEU A 79 -11.52 8.23 2.81
N ASN A 80 -11.05 8.78 3.94
CA ASN A 80 -11.50 8.42 5.28
C ASN A 80 -11.37 6.90 5.53
N ALA A 81 -10.26 6.32 5.06
CA ALA A 81 -9.97 4.89 5.22
C ALA A 81 -9.41 4.58 6.61
N HIS A 82 -9.91 3.52 7.22
CA HIS A 82 -9.54 3.10 8.57
C HIS A 82 -9.19 1.62 8.63
N VAL A 83 -8.42 1.26 9.66
CA VAL A 83 -8.24 -0.15 10.04
C VAL A 83 -9.61 -0.77 10.30
N GLY A 84 -9.84 -1.94 9.69
CA GLY A 84 -11.11 -2.65 9.73
C GLY A 84 -11.96 -2.46 8.49
N ASP A 85 -11.73 -1.42 7.68
CA ASP A 85 -12.50 -1.20 6.46
C ASP A 85 -12.31 -2.32 5.45
N GLN A 86 -13.37 -2.60 4.68
CA GLN A 86 -13.34 -3.63 3.64
C GLN A 86 -12.72 -3.08 2.35
N VAL A 87 -11.84 -3.88 1.75
CA VAL A 87 -11.25 -3.62 0.44
C VAL A 87 -11.79 -4.65 -0.55
N ILE A 88 -12.33 -4.16 -1.67
CA ILE A 88 -12.90 -5.01 -2.71
C ILE A 88 -12.11 -4.80 -4.00
N ILE A 89 -11.44 -5.86 -4.46
CA ILE A 89 -10.70 -5.86 -5.72
C ILE A 89 -11.58 -6.45 -6.82
N LYS A 90 -11.73 -5.70 -7.91
CA LYS A 90 -12.47 -6.14 -9.10
C LYS A 90 -11.62 -5.92 -10.34
N PRO A 91 -11.50 -6.91 -11.23
CA PRO A 91 -10.91 -6.69 -12.55
C PRO A 91 -11.70 -5.60 -13.29
N ILE A 92 -10.99 -4.69 -13.94
CA ILE A 92 -11.60 -3.79 -14.90
C ILE A 92 -11.83 -4.60 -16.17
N VAL A 93 -13.09 -4.95 -16.45
CA VAL A 93 -13.47 -5.56 -17.72
C VAL A 93 -13.88 -4.43 -18.68
N PRO A 94 -13.15 -4.21 -19.79
CA PRO A 94 -13.52 -3.18 -20.76
C PRO A 94 -14.91 -3.46 -21.34
N LYS A 95 -15.76 -2.43 -21.44
CA LYS A 95 -17.04 -2.54 -22.16
C LYS A 95 -16.76 -2.84 -23.64
N GLY A 96 -17.33 -3.92 -24.18
CA GLY A 96 -17.31 -4.24 -25.62
C GLY A 96 -16.64 -5.56 -26.04
N LEU A 97 -16.25 -6.43 -25.10
CA LEU A 97 -15.68 -7.76 -25.38
C LEU A 97 -16.71 -8.90 -25.19
N TYR A 98 -17.96 -8.69 -25.62
CA TYR A 98 -18.98 -9.73 -25.77
C TYR A 98 -19.61 -9.65 -27.16
#